data_AF-A0AAW0J1I7-F1
#
_entry.id   AF-A0AAW0J1I7-F1
#
_cell.length_a   1.000
_cell.length_b   1.000
_cell.length_c   1.000
_cell.angle_alpha   90.00
_cell.angle_beta   90.00
_cell.angle_gamma   90.00
#
_symmetry.space_group_name_H-M   'P 1'
#
loop_
_entity.id
_entity.type
_entity.pdbx_description
1 polymer ?
#
loop_
_entity_poly.entity_id
_entity_poly.type
_entity_poly.pdbx_seq_one_letter_code
_entity_poly.pdbx_strand_id
1 'polypeptide(L)'
;MTSLFTQEIHLSKRHEEIVSRRLMLLQKMRNNFGDQNTGRACLLQATETALKRNFSLLQDIEAAEKSLQASLKPHPQPAVRSLETRYWASVEEHVPKWEQFLLGRAPYPTGSENQNEAGNTIQNEAQR
;
A
#
# COMPACT_ATOMS: atom_id res chain seq x y z
N MET A 1 -65.00 33.32 -53.44
CA MET A 1 -64.65 33.69 -52.06
C MET A 1 -64.97 32.51 -51.17
N THR A 2 -63.99 31.98 -50.43
CA THR A 2 -64.24 30.93 -49.43
C THR A 2 -65.09 31.50 -48.31
N SER A 3 -66.14 30.77 -47.91
CA SER A 3 -67.01 31.18 -46.81
C SER A 3 -66.20 31.32 -45.51
N LEU A 4 -66.47 32.33 -44.70
CA LEU A 4 -65.84 32.53 -43.38
C LEU A 4 -65.87 31.25 -42.53
N PHE A 5 -66.95 30.48 -42.64
CA PHE A 5 -67.11 29.20 -41.96
C PHE A 5 -66.06 28.16 -42.37
N THR A 6 -65.74 28.08 -43.67
CA THR A 6 -64.72 27.15 -44.18
C THR A 6 -63.31 27.54 -43.72
N GLN A 7 -63.06 28.83 -43.54
CA GLN A 7 -61.79 29.34 -43.02
C GLN A 7 -61.63 29.04 -41.52
N GLU A 8 -62.70 29.21 -40.74
CA GLU A 8 -62.70 28.90 -39.30
C GLU A 8 -62.44 27.41 -39.04
N ILE A 9 -63.09 26.52 -39.81
CA ILE A 9 -62.84 25.07 -39.72
C ILE A 9 -61.37 24.75 -40.00
N HIS A 10 -60.80 25.37 -41.03
CA HIS A 10 -59.40 25.16 -41.39
C HIS A 10 -58.45 25.66 -40.28
N LEU A 11 -58.71 26.84 -39.71
CA LEU A 11 -57.94 27.39 -38.59
C LEU A 11 -58.04 26.51 -37.35
N SER A 12 -59.23 26.05 -37.00
CA SER A 12 -59.46 25.14 -35.88
C SER A 12 -58.67 23.83 -36.06
N LYS A 13 -58.70 23.23 -37.25
CA LYS A 13 -57.89 22.04 -37.56
C LYS A 13 -56.39 22.28 -37.39
N ARG A 14 -55.90 23.43 -37.88
CA ARG A 14 -54.48 23.83 -37.69
C ARG A 14 -54.15 24.03 -36.21
N HIS A 15 -55.06 24.60 -35.44
CA HIS A 15 -54.87 24.79 -34.00
C HIS A 15 -54.72 23.45 -33.29
N GLU A 16 -55.62 22.50 -33.55
CA GLU A 16 -55.54 21.16 -32.98
C GLU A 16 -54.25 20.43 -33.35
N GLU A 17 -53.77 20.58 -34.59
CA GLU A 17 -52.47 20.05 -35.01
C GLU A 17 -51.31 20.67 -34.22
N ILE A 18 -51.33 22.00 -34.00
CA ILE A 18 -50.30 22.72 -33.22
C ILE A 18 -50.32 22.26 -31.76
N VAL A 19 -51.51 22.17 -31.16
CA VAL A 19 -51.69 21.73 -29.77
C VAL A 19 -51.20 20.30 -29.60
N SER A 20 -51.58 19.40 -30.52
CA SER A 20 -51.15 18.00 -30.51
C SER A 20 -49.62 17.85 -30.61
N ARG A 21 -48.99 18.60 -31.52
CA ARG A 21 -47.52 18.62 -31.66
C ARG A 21 -46.82 19.14 -30.40
N ARG A 22 -47.35 20.22 -29.81
CA ARG A 22 -46.81 20.79 -28.57
C ARG A 22 -46.91 19.79 -27.42
N LEU A 23 -48.05 19.11 -27.28
CA LEU A 23 -48.25 18.09 -26.25
C LEU A 23 -47.24 16.95 -26.39
N MET A 24 -47.06 16.42 -27.61
CA MET A 24 -46.10 15.36 -27.89
C MET A 24 -44.66 15.79 -27.54
N LEU A 25 -44.26 17.01 -27.92
CA LEU A 25 -42.93 17.54 -27.63
C LEU A 25 -42.69 17.68 -26.12
N LEU A 26 -43.67 18.22 -25.38
CA LEU A 26 -43.58 18.38 -23.93
C LEU A 26 -43.47 17.03 -23.22
N GLN A 27 -44.22 16.03 -23.66
CA GLN A 27 -44.13 14.67 -23.11
C GLN A 27 -42.75 14.05 -23.39
N LYS A 28 -42.23 14.20 -24.61
CA LYS A 28 -40.88 13.72 -24.96
C LYS A 28 -39.81 14.39 -24.11
N MET A 29 -39.89 15.71 -23.93
CA MET A 29 -38.94 16.44 -23.07
C MET A 29 -39.02 15.98 -21.61
N ARG A 30 -40.22 15.76 -21.09
CA ARG A 30 -40.41 15.25 -19.72
C ARG A 30 -39.78 13.87 -19.52
N ASN A 31 -40.02 12.96 -20.46
CA ASN A 31 -39.49 11.59 -20.38
C ASN A 31 -37.95 11.60 -20.46
N ASN A 32 -37.39 12.30 -21.45
CA ASN A 32 -35.94 12.42 -21.61
C ASN A 32 -35.24 13.02 -20.38
N PHE A 33 -35.90 13.97 -19.70
CA PHE A 33 -35.36 14.56 -18.47
C PHE A 33 -35.41 13.58 -17.29
N GLY A 34 -36.50 12.81 -17.15
CA GLY A 34 -36.61 11.76 -16.15
C GLY A 34 -35.54 10.67 -16.30
N ASP A 35 -35.31 10.21 -17.52
CA ASP A 35 -34.30 9.18 -17.84
C ASP A 35 -32.87 9.68 -17.57
N GLN A 36 -32.58 10.94 -17.93
CA GLN A 36 -31.28 11.54 -17.63
C GLN A 36 -31.07 11.73 -16.12
N ASN A 37 -32.10 12.12 -15.38
CA ASN A 37 -31.99 12.33 -13.94
C ASN A 37 -31.73 11.00 -13.20
N THR A 38 -32.45 9.94 -13.57
CA THR A 38 -32.24 8.59 -13.01
C THR A 38 -30.87 8.03 -13.38
N GLY A 39 -30.44 8.17 -14.65
CA GLY A 39 -29.09 7.77 -15.07
C GLY A 39 -27.97 8.51 -14.32
N ARG A 40 -28.14 9.82 -14.09
CA ARG A 40 -27.19 10.63 -13.30
C ARG A 40 -27.17 10.20 -11.83
N ALA A 41 -28.32 9.89 -11.24
CA ALA A 41 -28.39 9.39 -9.86
C ALA A 41 -27.67 8.03 -9.72
N CYS A 42 -27.90 7.10 -10.65
CA CYS A 42 -27.20 5.81 -10.69
C CYS A 42 -25.68 5.99 -10.85
N LEU A 43 -25.25 6.89 -11.73
CA LEU A 43 -23.83 7.18 -11.92
C LEU A 43 -23.20 7.76 -10.64
N LEU A 44 -23.85 8.74 -10.01
CA LEU A 44 -23.36 9.31 -8.75
C LEU A 44 -23.21 8.25 -7.67
N GLN A 45 -24.23 7.40 -7.50
CA GLN A 45 -24.18 6.29 -6.54
C GLN A 45 -23.01 5.34 -6.84
N ALA A 46 -22.84 4.93 -8.10
CA ALA A 46 -21.73 4.06 -8.50
C ALA A 46 -20.37 4.71 -8.23
N THR A 47 -20.22 6.00 -8.52
CA THR A 47 -18.96 6.73 -8.24
C THR A 47 -18.69 6.85 -6.74
N GLU A 48 -19.71 7.08 -5.92
CA GLU A 48 -19.55 7.17 -4.47
C GLU A 48 -19.19 5.81 -3.87
N THR A 49 -19.82 4.73 -4.33
CA THR A 49 -19.46 3.36 -3.93
C THR A 49 -18.03 3.02 -4.35
N ALA A 50 -17.63 3.38 -5.57
CA ALA A 50 -16.27 3.17 -6.05
C ALA A 50 -15.25 3.98 -5.23
N LEU A 51 -15.56 5.23 -4.89
CA LEU A 51 -14.70 6.09 -4.06
C LEU A 51 -14.50 5.48 -2.68
N LYS A 52 -15.59 5.03 -2.02
CA LYS A 52 -15.51 4.36 -0.71
C LYS A 52 -14.65 3.10 -0.77
N ARG A 53 -14.88 2.24 -1.77
CA ARG A 53 -14.07 1.03 -1.98
C ARG A 53 -12.59 1.37 -2.21
N ASN A 54 -12.30 2.34 -3.07
CA ASN A 54 -10.93 2.73 -3.39
C ASN A 54 -10.21 3.29 -2.16
N PHE A 55 -10.91 4.07 -1.33
CA PHE A 55 -10.36 4.58 -0.09
C PHE A 55 -9.99 3.45 0.89
N SER A 56 -10.85 2.46 1.08
CA SER A 56 -10.54 1.29 1.92
C SER A 56 -9.34 0.50 1.37
N LEU A 57 -9.30 0.26 0.05
CA LEU A 57 -8.17 -0.44 -0.58
C LEU A 57 -6.84 0.29 -0.39
N LEU A 58 -6.84 1.62 -0.47
CA LEU A 58 -5.64 2.42 -0.22
C LEU A 58 -5.16 2.31 1.23
N GLN A 59 -6.08 2.29 2.20
CA GLN A 59 -5.75 2.07 3.60
C GLN A 59 -5.16 0.67 3.84
N ASP A 60 -5.74 -0.36 3.22
CA ASP A 60 -5.25 -1.73 3.32
C ASP A 60 -3.83 -1.87 2.73
N ILE A 61 -3.57 -1.20 1.60
CA ILE A 61 -2.23 -1.16 0.97
C ILE A 61 -1.22 -0.47 1.89
N GLU A 62 -1.58 0.68 2.47
CA GLU A 62 -0.71 1.41 3.40
C GLU A 62 -0.39 0.57 4.65
N ALA A 63 -1.40 -0.14 5.18
CA ALA A 63 -1.21 -1.05 6.31
C ALA A 63 -0.29 -2.23 5.96
N ALA A 64 -0.47 -2.83 4.78
CA ALA A 64 0.38 -3.90 4.28
C ALA A 64 1.82 -3.42 4.07
N GLU A 65 2.01 -2.21 3.54
CA GLU A 65 3.33 -1.60 3.36
C GLU A 65 4.03 -1.41 4.71
N LYS A 66 3.36 -0.84 5.71
CA LYS A 66 3.93 -0.64 7.05
C LYS A 66 4.31 -1.98 7.70
N SER A 67 3.48 -3.01 7.54
CA SER A 67 3.76 -4.37 8.02
C SER A 67 5.01 -4.95 7.35
N LEU A 68 5.11 -4.83 6.02
CA LEU A 68 6.26 -5.28 5.27
C LEU A 68 7.53 -4.53 5.70
N GLN A 69 7.48 -3.20 5.79
CA GLN A 69 8.60 -2.39 6.28
C GLN A 69 9.04 -2.81 7.68
N ALA A 70 8.10 -3.10 8.59
CA ALA A 70 8.42 -3.60 9.93
C ALA A 70 9.13 -4.97 9.88
N SER A 71 8.67 -5.87 9.00
CA SER A 71 9.29 -7.19 8.81
C SER A 71 10.67 -7.13 8.13
N LEU A 72 10.87 -6.15 7.25
CA LEU A 72 12.11 -5.98 6.48
C LEU A 72 13.21 -5.29 7.28
N LYS A 73 12.89 -4.59 8.37
CA LYS A 73 13.91 -4.01 9.27
C LYS A 73 14.80 -5.15 9.75
N PRO A 74 16.07 -5.23 9.30
CA PRO A 74 16.94 -6.33 9.66
C PRO A 74 17.21 -6.22 11.16
N HIS A 75 16.57 -7.07 11.96
CA HIS A 75 17.02 -7.29 13.32
C HIS A 75 18.19 -8.24 13.22
N PRO A 76 19.43 -7.81 13.54
CA PRO A 76 20.54 -8.75 13.56
C PRO A 76 20.16 -9.89 14.51
N GLN A 77 20.35 -11.14 14.06
CA GLN A 77 20.01 -12.29 14.89
C GLN A 77 20.73 -12.16 16.24
N PRO A 78 20.08 -12.55 17.36
CA PRO A 78 20.66 -12.37 18.69
C PRO A 78 22.08 -12.93 18.83
N ALA A 79 22.39 -14.02 18.14
CA ALA A 79 23.73 -14.61 18.07
C ALA A 79 24.75 -13.67 17.38
N VAL A 80 24.37 -13.02 16.27
CA VAL A 80 25.23 -12.06 15.56
C VAL A 80 25.49 -10.83 16.42
N ARG A 81 24.46 -10.32 17.11
CA ARG A 81 24.63 -9.19 18.05
C ARG A 81 25.54 -9.58 19.22
N SER A 82 25.36 -10.77 19.79
CA SER A 82 26.24 -11.27 20.87
C SER A 82 27.69 -11.42 20.41
N LEU A 83 27.90 -11.91 19.18
CA LEU A 83 29.22 -12.02 18.57
C LEU A 83 29.85 -10.63 18.38
N GLU A 84 29.10 -9.66 17.86
CA GLU A 84 29.57 -8.28 17.68
C GLU A 84 30.00 -7.65 19.00
N THR A 85 29.18 -7.81 20.06
CA THR A 85 29.54 -7.32 21.40
C THR A 85 30.83 -7.98 21.91
N ARG A 86 30.97 -9.31 21.75
CA ARG A 86 32.17 -10.02 22.18
C ARG A 86 33.40 -9.64 21.36
N TYR A 87 33.23 -9.42 20.06
CA TYR A 87 34.29 -8.96 19.16
C TYR A 87 34.81 -7.59 19.60
N TRP A 88 33.94 -6.61 19.80
CA TRP A 88 34.36 -5.27 20.24
C TRP A 88 35.02 -5.29 21.63
N ALA A 89 34.50 -6.09 22.56
CA ALA A 89 35.15 -6.28 23.86
C ALA A 89 36.56 -6.89 23.72
N SER A 90 36.73 -7.87 22.82
CA SER A 90 38.04 -8.46 22.53
C SER A 90 38.97 -7.45 21.88
N VAL A 91 38.49 -6.61 20.96
CA VAL A 91 39.26 -5.53 20.35
C VAL A 91 39.75 -4.55 21.42
N GLU A 92 38.86 -4.07 22.30
CA GLU A 92 39.23 -3.18 23.40
C GLU A 92 40.27 -3.80 24.34
N GLU A 93 40.20 -5.10 24.59
CA GLU A 93 41.17 -5.80 25.42
C GLU A 93 42.55 -5.94 24.74
N HIS A 94 42.57 -6.14 23.42
CA HIS A 94 43.80 -6.44 22.69
C HIS A 94 44.50 -5.18 22.16
N VAL A 95 43.77 -4.11 21.87
CA VAL A 95 44.34 -2.84 21.34
C VAL A 95 45.49 -2.32 22.21
N PRO A 96 45.41 -2.26 23.56
CA PRO A 96 46.51 -1.81 24.40
C PRO A 96 47.75 -2.73 24.34
N LYS A 97 47.54 -4.05 24.21
CA LYS A 97 48.62 -5.04 24.11
C LYS A 97 49.39 -4.86 22.79
N TRP A 98 48.66 -4.61 21.70
CA TRP A 98 49.23 -4.28 20.40
C TRP A 98 49.96 -2.94 20.40
N GLU A 99 49.40 -1.91 21.05
CA GLU A 99 50.03 -0.59 21.18
C GLU A 99 51.40 -0.69 21.87
N GLN A 100 51.48 -1.41 23.00
CA GLN A 100 52.73 -1.59 23.73
C GLN A 100 53.80 -2.34 22.91
N PHE A 101 53.40 -3.34 22.13
CA PHE A 101 54.32 -4.05 21.24
C PHE A 101 54.82 -3.17 20.10
N LEU A 102 53.93 -2.44 19.42
CA LEU A 102 54.30 -1.55 18.32
C LEU A 102 55.24 -0.41 18.76
N LEU A 103 55.15 0.00 20.03
CA LEU A 103 56.06 0.96 20.66
C LEU A 103 57.38 0.34 21.13
N GLY A 104 57.61 -0.96 20.91
CA GLY A 104 58.82 -1.68 21.33
C GLY A 104 58.92 -1.90 22.84
N ARG A 105 57.83 -1.70 23.59
CA ARG A 105 57.80 -1.80 25.06
C ARG A 105 57.39 -3.17 25.58
N ALA A 106 56.85 -4.03 24.71
CA ALA A 106 56.40 -5.37 25.02
C ALA A 106 56.80 -6.36 23.92
N PRO A 107 56.91 -7.67 24.24
CA PRO A 107 57.06 -8.72 23.24
C PRO A 107 55.77 -8.89 22.40
N TYR A 108 55.88 -9.66 21.31
CA TYR A 108 54.76 -9.90 20.38
C TYR A 108 53.51 -10.39 21.13
N PRO A 109 52.34 -9.75 20.96
CA PRO A 109 51.12 -10.20 21.58
C PRO A 109 50.69 -11.48 20.87
N THR A 110 51.00 -12.62 21.47
CA THR A 110 50.51 -13.92 21.00
C THR A 110 48.99 -13.88 21.05
N GLY A 111 48.35 -13.79 19.88
CA GLY A 111 46.90 -13.90 19.78
C GLY A 111 46.51 -15.20 20.45
N SER A 112 45.59 -15.14 21.42
CA SER A 112 45.19 -16.28 22.25
C SER A 112 44.97 -17.51 21.36
N GLU A 113 45.94 -18.42 21.33
CA GLU A 113 45.68 -19.81 21.06
C GLU A 113 44.63 -20.20 22.09
N ASN A 114 43.40 -20.40 21.63
CA ASN A 114 42.38 -21.03 22.42
C ASN A 114 42.98 -22.36 22.89
N GLN A 115 43.45 -22.38 24.15
CA GLN A 115 43.59 -23.59 24.92
C GLN A 115 42.18 -24.13 25.13
N ASN A 116 41.60 -24.65 24.05
CA ASN A 116 40.52 -25.60 24.16
C ASN A 116 41.16 -26.88 24.69
N GLU A 117 41.31 -26.94 26.02
CA GLU A 117 41.55 -28.15 26.80
C GLU A 117 40.43 -29.21 26.64
N ALA A 118 39.57 -29.10 25.62
CA ALA A 118 38.50 -30.04 25.31
C ALA A 118 38.95 -31.24 24.44
N GLY A 119 40.21 -31.29 24.01
CA GLY A 119 40.74 -32.40 23.19
C GLY A 119 41.42 -33.54 23.96
N ASN A 120 41.82 -33.33 25.22
CA ASN A 120 42.67 -34.28 25.95
C ASN A 120 41.94 -35.22 26.92
N THR A 121 40.62 -35.09 27.08
CA THR A 121 39.86 -35.95 28.01
C THR A 121 39.37 -37.26 27.38
N ILE A 122 39.32 -37.38 26.05
CA ILE A 122 38.71 -38.56 25.39
C ILE A 122 39.70 -39.74 25.17
N GLN A 123 41.01 -39.56 25.35
CA GLN A 123 41.97 -40.64 25.11
C GLN A 123 42.32 -41.50 26.34
N ASN A 124 41.98 -41.09 27.57
CA ASN A 124 42.40 -41.81 28.78
C ASN A 124 41.37 -42.80 29.37
N GLU A 125 40.15 -42.90 28.82
CA GLU A 125 39.14 -43.88 29.26
C GLU A 125 39.11 -45.18 28.43
N ALA A 126 39.90 -45.28 27.35
CA ALA A 126 39.93 -46.48 26.50
C ALA A 126 40.99 -47.53 26.90
N GLN A 127 41.66 -47.39 28.05
CA GLN A 127 42.74 -48.28 28.49
C GLN A 127 42.65 -48.73 29.97
N ARG A 128 41.45 -48.84 30.54
CA ARG A 128 41.25 -49.54 31.82
C ARG A 128 40.15 -50.59 31.76
#